data_AF-A0A955Y9E8-F1
#
_entry.id   AF-A0A955Y9E8-F1
#
_cell.length_a   1.000
_cell.length_b   1.000
_cell.length_c   1.000
_cell.angle_alpha   90.00
_cell.angle_beta   90.00
_cell.angle_gamma   90.00
#
_symmetry.space_group_name_H-M   'P 1'
#
loop_
_entity.id
_entity.type
_entity.pdbx_description
1 polymer ?
#
loop_
_entity_poly.entity_id
_entity_poly.type
_entity_poly.pdbx_seq_one_letter_code
_entity_poly.pdbx_strand_id
1 'polypeptide(L)'
;RVLVEDLVDLAGLHADLDTAAGRHPEPFLRNYRAPERWVDRQQDERGLATSLRVQGRFAQDRRGGEPLFPAGVRGAVRPLPSRLHARLAGPAMGRTGLYEALAALEALPEMTLGIRPLPETPASVLAHPRVFTDDRPHDVVLAPSWVEAYPPEVRQAGLSGVPVVGTRRAMGWVDGREHAPGDVVALVAALRAGGS
;
A
#
# COMPACT_ATOMS: atom_id res chain seq x y z
N ARG A 1 -10.29 -4.59 22.09
CA ARG A 1 -10.78 -5.82 21.42
C ARG A 1 -10.94 -5.47 19.94
N VAL A 2 -10.37 -6.27 19.04
CA VAL A 2 -10.52 -6.11 17.58
C VAL A 2 -11.62 -7.06 17.14
N LEU A 3 -12.61 -6.58 16.38
CA LEU A 3 -13.68 -7.42 15.86
C LEU A 3 -13.24 -8.05 14.54
N VAL A 4 -13.77 -9.23 14.20
CA VAL A 4 -13.42 -9.95 12.96
C VAL A 4 -13.70 -9.11 11.71
N GLU A 5 -14.66 -8.19 11.81
CA GLU A 5 -15.05 -7.29 10.74
C GLU A 5 -14.04 -6.17 10.50
N ASP A 6 -13.23 -5.85 11.52
CA ASP A 6 -12.12 -4.90 11.45
C ASP A 6 -10.83 -5.55 10.91
N LEU A 7 -10.82 -6.88 10.74
CA LEU A 7 -9.70 -7.61 10.15
C LEU A 7 -9.78 -7.55 8.62
N VAL A 8 -8.62 -7.71 7.98
CA VAL A 8 -8.52 -7.94 6.53
C VAL A 8 -9.32 -9.18 6.16
N ASP A 9 -10.17 -9.09 5.13
CA ASP A 9 -10.84 -10.24 4.55
C ASP A 9 -9.82 -11.18 3.90
N LEU A 10 -9.69 -12.38 4.44
CA LEU A 10 -8.73 -13.38 3.98
C LEU A 10 -9.10 -13.91 2.60
N ALA A 11 -10.39 -13.98 2.25
CA ALA A 11 -10.83 -14.42 0.93
C ALA A 11 -10.46 -13.37 -0.13
N GLY A 12 -10.76 -12.09 0.14
CA GLY A 12 -10.27 -10.98 -0.69
C GLY A 12 -8.75 -10.94 -0.79
N LEU A 13 -8.02 -11.14 0.31
CA LEU A 13 -6.55 -11.22 0.30
C LEU A 13 -6.03 -12.35 -0.61
N HIS A 14 -6.66 -13.53 -0.62
CA HIS A 14 -6.27 -14.62 -1.51
C HIS A 14 -6.46 -14.22 -2.98
N ALA A 15 -7.58 -13.58 -3.32
CA ALA A 15 -7.84 -13.11 -4.68
C ALA A 15 -6.83 -12.03 -5.13
N ASP A 16 -6.46 -11.12 -4.23
CA ASP A 16 -5.44 -10.09 -4.49
C ASP A 16 -4.06 -10.74 -4.75
N LEU A 17 -3.67 -11.72 -3.92
CA LEU A 17 -2.43 -12.48 -4.08
C LEU A 17 -2.41 -13.28 -5.40
N ASP A 18 -3.55 -13.80 -5.83
CA ASP A 18 -3.66 -14.56 -7.08
C ASP A 18 -3.56 -13.68 -8.31
N THR A 19 -4.18 -12.50 -8.25
CA THR A 19 -4.05 -11.48 -9.28
C THR A 19 -2.60 -11.00 -9.37
N ALA A 20 -1.95 -10.73 -8.23
CA ALA A 20 -0.55 -10.34 -8.18
C ALA A 20 0.37 -11.44 -8.73
N ALA A 21 0.15 -12.70 -8.36
CA ALA A 21 0.90 -13.85 -8.87
C ALA A 21 0.72 -14.06 -10.38
N GLY A 22 -0.45 -13.68 -10.94
CA GLY A 22 -0.70 -13.72 -12.38
C GLY A 22 0.06 -12.65 -13.16
N ARG A 23 0.30 -11.47 -12.55
CA ARG A 23 1.05 -10.36 -13.18
C ARG A 23 2.56 -10.46 -12.94
N HIS A 24 2.95 -11.02 -11.80
CA HIS A 24 4.32 -11.24 -11.40
C HIS A 24 4.47 -12.72 -11.00
N PRO A 25 5.04 -13.58 -11.86
CA PRO A 25 5.18 -15.01 -11.58
C PRO A 25 6.27 -15.25 -10.53
N GLU A 26 6.03 -14.77 -9.32
CA GLU A 26 6.79 -15.04 -8.12
C GLU A 26 6.19 -16.27 -7.42
N PRO A 27 6.93 -17.39 -7.29
CA PRO A 27 6.40 -18.63 -6.73
C PRO A 27 5.85 -18.48 -5.30
N PHE A 28 6.31 -17.46 -4.57
CA PHE A 28 6.12 -17.34 -3.14
C PHE A 28 4.88 -16.53 -2.74
N LEU A 29 4.22 -15.79 -3.65
CA LEU A 29 3.04 -14.99 -3.31
C LEU A 29 1.86 -15.85 -2.85
N ARG A 30 1.67 -17.03 -3.46
CA ARG A 30 0.65 -18.01 -3.05
C ARG A 30 0.95 -18.67 -1.70
N ASN A 31 2.21 -18.66 -1.26
CA ASN A 31 2.61 -19.25 0.01
C ASN A 31 2.24 -18.39 1.21
N TYR A 32 1.85 -17.13 0.99
CA TYR A 32 1.32 -16.25 2.05
C TYR A 32 -0.19 -16.37 2.25
N ARG A 33 -0.86 -17.28 1.55
CA ARG A 33 -2.26 -17.58 1.81
C ARG A 33 -2.42 -18.16 3.21
N ALA A 34 -3.39 -17.64 3.95
CA ALA A 34 -3.85 -18.31 5.16
C ALA A 34 -4.40 -19.71 4.79
N PRO A 35 -4.21 -20.74 5.64
CA PRO A 35 -4.83 -22.05 5.41
C PRO A 35 -6.36 -21.93 5.33
N GLU A 36 -7.02 -22.74 4.49
CA GLU A 36 -8.47 -22.67 4.22
C GLU A 36 -9.32 -22.62 5.50
N ARG A 37 -8.98 -23.45 6.50
CA ARG A 37 -9.65 -23.45 7.82
C ARG A 37 -9.73 -22.08 8.52
N TRP A 38 -8.77 -21.19 8.26
CA TRP A 38 -8.78 -19.82 8.80
C TRP A 38 -9.67 -18.89 7.98
N VAL A 39 -9.77 -19.12 6.67
CA VAL A 39 -10.71 -18.42 5.79
C VAL A 39 -12.12 -18.80 6.17
N ASP A 40 -12.43 -20.10 6.27
CA ASP A 40 -13.75 -20.61 6.65
C ASP A 40 -14.17 -20.06 8.00
N ARG A 41 -13.28 -20.17 9.00
CA ARG A 41 -13.51 -19.61 10.33
C ARG A 41 -13.78 -18.10 10.29
N GLN A 42 -13.05 -17.33 9.48
CA GLN A 42 -13.29 -15.89 9.38
C GLN A 42 -14.63 -15.59 8.71
N GLN A 43 -15.03 -16.36 7.69
CA GLN A 43 -16.33 -16.21 7.04
C GLN A 43 -17.48 -16.59 7.98
N ASP A 44 -17.34 -17.66 8.75
CA ASP A 44 -18.30 -18.07 9.78
C ASP A 44 -18.43 -17.00 10.88
N GLU A 45 -17.31 -16.48 11.38
CA GLU A 45 -17.29 -15.41 12.38
C GLU A 45 -17.93 -14.11 11.83
N ARG A 46 -17.72 -13.78 10.54
CA ARG A 46 -18.38 -12.64 9.88
C ARG A 46 -19.89 -12.87 9.67
N GLY A 47 -20.29 -14.08 9.30
CA GLY A 47 -21.69 -14.47 9.15
C GLY A 47 -22.44 -14.41 10.49
N LEU A 48 -21.80 -14.86 11.57
CA LEU A 48 -22.31 -14.76 12.93
C LEU A 48 -22.40 -13.30 13.39
N ALA A 49 -21.36 -12.50 13.18
CA ALA A 49 -21.35 -11.08 13.54
C ALA A 49 -22.49 -10.32 12.82
N THR A 50 -22.68 -10.58 11.53
CA THR A 50 -23.79 -10.05 10.73
C THR A 50 -25.16 -10.45 11.30
N SER A 51 -25.33 -11.73 11.65
CA SER A 51 -26.58 -12.27 12.21
C SER A 51 -26.92 -11.68 13.58
N LEU A 52 -25.90 -11.46 14.41
CA LEU A 52 -26.02 -10.87 15.75
C LEU A 52 -26.01 -9.33 15.74
N ARG A 53 -25.83 -8.70 14.56
CA ARG A 53 -25.62 -7.26 14.39
C ARG A 53 -24.50 -6.70 15.27
N VAL A 54 -23.54 -7.54 15.66
CA VAL A 54 -22.27 -7.11 16.24
C VAL A 54 -21.50 -6.53 15.08
N GLN A 55 -21.06 -5.27 15.17
CA GLN A 55 -20.35 -4.62 14.08
C GLN A 55 -19.03 -4.05 14.56
N GLY A 56 -17.98 -4.38 13.82
CA GLY A 56 -16.67 -3.74 13.82
C GLY A 56 -16.76 -2.23 13.77
N ARG A 57 -15.82 -1.56 14.44
CA ARG A 57 -15.67 -0.10 14.35
C ARG A 57 -15.47 0.33 12.88
N PHE A 58 -14.74 -0.46 12.11
CA PHE A 58 -14.52 -0.29 10.67
C PHE A 58 -15.79 -0.53 9.83
N ALA A 59 -16.66 -1.46 10.24
CA ALA A 59 -17.93 -1.73 9.57
C ALA A 59 -18.99 -0.65 9.87
N GLN A 60 -18.97 -0.06 11.07
CA GLN A 60 -19.78 1.11 11.44
C GLN A 60 -19.38 2.35 10.63
N ASP A 61 -18.08 2.56 10.39
CA ASP A 61 -17.56 3.69 9.61
C ASP A 61 -18.06 3.71 8.15
N ARG A 62 -18.41 2.55 7.56
CA ARG A 62 -19.00 2.49 6.20
C ARG A 62 -20.45 2.98 6.10
N ARG A 63 -21.15 3.20 7.23
CA ARG A 63 -22.53 3.72 7.25
C ARG A 63 -22.67 5.13 7.85
N GLY A 64 -21.61 5.71 8.42
CA GLY A 64 -21.73 6.86 9.33
C GLY A 64 -21.03 8.16 8.93
N GLY A 65 -20.12 8.16 7.94
CA GLY A 65 -19.58 9.40 7.37
C GLY A 65 -18.53 10.17 8.19
N GLU A 66 -18.19 9.79 9.42
CA GLU A 66 -17.04 10.36 10.14
C GLU A 66 -16.13 9.30 10.78
N PRO A 67 -14.80 9.36 10.56
CA PRO A 67 -13.85 8.41 11.13
C PRO A 67 -13.60 8.63 12.62
N LEU A 68 -13.54 7.53 13.36
CA LEU A 68 -13.31 7.47 14.80
C LEU A 68 -11.81 7.52 15.21
N PHE A 69 -10.89 7.71 14.26
CA PHE A 69 -9.49 8.10 14.52
C PHE A 69 -9.35 9.59 14.24
N PRO A 70 -8.48 10.34 14.96
CA PRO A 70 -8.43 11.80 14.88
C PRO A 70 -8.47 12.23 13.42
N ALA A 71 -9.44 13.12 13.13
CA ALA A 71 -9.75 13.67 11.82
C ALA A 71 -8.50 13.69 10.94
N GLY A 72 -8.62 13.00 9.80
CA GLY A 72 -7.59 12.74 8.79
C GLY A 72 -6.27 13.44 9.06
N VAL A 73 -5.23 12.66 9.33
CA VAL A 73 -3.88 13.17 9.15
C VAL A 73 -3.80 13.58 7.69
N ARG A 74 -4.05 14.88 7.43
CA ARG A 74 -4.14 15.46 6.10
C ARG A 74 -2.78 15.25 5.47
N GLY A 75 -2.64 14.20 4.68
CA GLY A 75 -1.46 14.05 3.86
C GLY A 75 -1.38 15.28 2.96
N ALA A 76 -0.17 15.81 2.80
CA ALA A 76 0.00 17.00 2.01
C ALA A 76 -0.29 16.65 0.54
N VAL A 77 -1.41 17.14 0.00
CA VAL A 77 -1.63 17.19 -1.44
C VAL A 77 -0.93 18.45 -1.95
N ARG A 78 0.40 18.40 -2.02
CA ARG A 78 1.22 19.50 -2.54
C ARG A 78 1.84 19.17 -3.90
N PRO A 79 2.15 20.19 -4.71
CA PRO A 79 3.04 20.07 -5.86
C PRO A 79 4.30 19.24 -5.50
N LEU A 80 4.67 18.31 -6.38
CA LEU A 80 5.87 17.49 -6.22
C LEU A 80 7.01 18.16 -7.00
N PRO A 81 8.24 18.15 -6.48
CA PRO A 81 9.37 18.74 -7.18
C PRO A 81 9.64 18.04 -8.51
N SER A 82 10.28 18.76 -9.44
CA SER A 82 10.68 18.23 -10.75
C SER A 82 11.79 17.20 -10.69
N ARG A 83 12.51 17.08 -9.57
CA ARG A 83 13.39 15.95 -9.25
C ARG A 83 12.84 15.29 -8.01
N LEU A 84 12.49 14.01 -8.12
CA LEU A 84 11.66 13.36 -7.11
C LEU A 84 12.45 12.31 -6.34
N HIS A 85 12.55 12.49 -5.03
CA HIS A 85 13.04 11.45 -4.14
C HIS A 85 11.84 10.70 -3.55
N ALA A 86 11.55 9.52 -4.09
CA ALA A 86 10.43 8.70 -3.65
C ALA A 86 10.90 7.63 -2.64
N ARG A 87 10.05 7.26 -1.68
CA ARG A 87 10.29 6.14 -0.76
C ARG A 87 9.19 5.09 -0.89
N LEU A 88 9.55 3.83 -1.13
CA LEU A 88 8.58 2.72 -1.08
C LEU A 88 8.12 2.47 0.36
N ALA A 89 6.81 2.37 0.57
CA ALA A 89 6.20 2.00 1.83
C ALA A 89 6.30 0.48 2.04
N GLY A 90 6.78 0.07 3.21
CA GLY A 90 7.08 -1.32 3.51
C GLY A 90 8.41 -1.82 2.93
N PRO A 91 8.71 -3.11 3.17
CA PRO A 91 9.89 -3.77 2.60
C PRO A 91 9.81 -3.93 1.08
N ALA A 92 10.96 -4.07 0.40
CA ALA A 92 11.04 -4.23 -1.05
C ALA A 92 10.63 -5.65 -1.51
N MET A 93 9.34 -5.85 -1.82
CA MET A 93 8.76 -7.12 -2.28
C MET A 93 7.66 -6.89 -3.32
N GLY A 94 7.31 -7.92 -4.11
CA GLY A 94 6.21 -7.82 -5.09
C GLY A 94 4.88 -7.39 -4.45
N ARG A 95 4.52 -7.97 -3.29
CA ARG A 95 3.24 -7.67 -2.61
C ARG A 95 3.13 -6.24 -2.05
N THR A 96 4.26 -5.59 -1.76
CA THR A 96 4.30 -4.17 -1.32
C THR A 96 4.25 -3.20 -2.51
N GLY A 97 4.26 -3.73 -3.74
CA GLY A 97 4.22 -2.98 -4.98
C GLY A 97 5.59 -2.52 -5.46
N LEU A 98 6.65 -3.29 -5.16
CA LEU A 98 8.00 -3.02 -5.63
C LEU A 98 8.06 -2.90 -7.16
N TYR A 99 7.34 -3.76 -7.88
CA TYR A 99 7.37 -3.77 -9.35
C TYR A 99 6.69 -2.54 -9.95
N GLU A 100 5.60 -2.07 -9.36
CA GLU A 100 4.95 -0.81 -9.74
C GLU A 100 5.86 0.38 -9.49
N ALA A 101 6.55 0.40 -8.34
CA ALA A 101 7.51 1.45 -8.01
C ALA A 101 8.71 1.47 -8.99
N LEU A 102 9.23 0.30 -9.37
CA LEU A 102 10.28 0.18 -10.38
C LEU A 102 9.80 0.58 -11.77
N ALA A 103 8.58 0.20 -12.16
CA ALA A 103 8.01 0.62 -13.44
C ALA A 103 7.79 2.15 -13.49
N ALA A 104 7.37 2.76 -12.38
CA ALA A 104 7.30 4.22 -12.25
C ALA A 104 8.70 4.87 -12.32
N LEU A 105 9.73 4.24 -11.74
CA LEU A 105 11.13 4.68 -11.83
C LEU A 105 11.62 4.72 -13.28
N GLU A 106 11.29 3.70 -14.08
CA GLU A 106 11.63 3.68 -15.50
C GLU A 106 10.85 4.73 -16.32
N ALA A 107 9.61 5.02 -15.94
CA ALA A 107 8.78 6.02 -16.63
C ALA A 107 9.12 7.48 -16.26
N LEU A 108 9.85 7.70 -15.17
CA LEU A 108 10.22 9.02 -14.62
C LEU A 108 11.75 9.11 -14.47
N PRO A 109 12.50 9.50 -15.52
CA PRO A 109 13.97 9.58 -15.51
C PRO A 109 14.57 10.38 -14.35
N GLU A 110 13.87 11.42 -13.93
CA GLU A 110 14.20 12.36 -12.86
C GLU A 110 13.92 11.83 -11.44
N MET A 111 13.25 10.68 -11.31
CA MET A 111 12.93 10.06 -10.04
C MET A 111 14.07 9.19 -9.52
N THR A 112 14.20 9.15 -8.20
CA THR A 112 15.02 8.18 -7.46
C THR A 112 14.14 7.46 -6.44
N LEU A 113 14.47 6.21 -6.12
CA LEU A 113 13.65 5.35 -5.28
C LEU A 113 14.44 4.82 -4.07
N GLY A 114 14.07 5.29 -2.89
CA GLY A 114 14.45 4.70 -1.61
C GLY A 114 13.64 3.43 -1.34
N ILE A 115 14.30 2.35 -0.96
CA ILE A 115 13.65 1.09 -0.56
C ILE A 115 14.21 0.60 0.78
N ARG A 116 13.41 -0.21 1.49
CA ARG A 116 13.90 -1.02 2.61
C ARG A 116 14.17 -2.44 2.11
N PRO A 117 15.44 -2.84 1.90
CA PRO A 117 15.74 -4.17 1.36
C PRO A 117 15.45 -5.27 2.37
N LEU A 118 15.21 -6.47 1.85
CA LEU A 118 15.17 -7.74 2.57
C LEU A 118 16.25 -8.68 2.01
N PRO A 119 16.61 -9.76 2.73
CA PRO A 119 17.54 -10.77 2.22
C PRO A 119 17.16 -11.31 0.83
N GLU A 120 15.86 -11.41 0.54
CA GLU A 120 15.29 -11.87 -0.73
C GLU A 120 15.15 -10.78 -1.81
N THR A 121 15.50 -9.52 -1.52
CA THR A 121 15.42 -8.45 -2.53
C THR A 121 16.36 -8.75 -3.70
N PRO A 122 15.90 -8.72 -4.96
CA PRO A 122 16.74 -9.08 -6.11
C PRO A 122 17.99 -8.22 -6.22
N ALA A 123 19.15 -8.84 -6.48
CA ALA A 123 20.41 -8.13 -6.64
C ALA A 123 20.38 -7.07 -7.77
N SER A 124 19.59 -7.32 -8.82
CA SER A 124 19.36 -6.35 -9.90
C SER A 124 18.67 -5.07 -9.44
N VAL A 125 17.77 -5.16 -8.46
CA VAL A 125 17.12 -4.00 -7.84
C VAL A 125 18.12 -3.21 -7.00
N LEU A 126 18.95 -3.91 -6.22
CA LEU A 126 19.98 -3.28 -5.39
C LEU A 126 21.10 -2.62 -6.22
N ALA A 127 21.41 -3.17 -7.38
CA ALA A 127 22.42 -2.63 -8.30
C ALA A 127 21.89 -1.47 -9.17
N HIS A 128 20.60 -1.15 -9.09
CA HIS A 128 20.00 -0.13 -9.94
C HIS A 128 20.51 1.28 -9.56
N PRO A 129 21.03 2.09 -10.49
CA PRO A 129 21.74 3.34 -10.19
C PRO A 129 20.86 4.43 -9.55
N ARG A 130 19.53 4.30 -9.67
CA ARG A 130 18.55 5.24 -9.10
C ARG A 130 17.80 4.67 -7.88
N VAL A 131 18.21 3.50 -7.38
CA VAL A 131 17.67 2.89 -6.17
C VAL A 131 18.65 3.12 -5.02
N PHE A 132 18.13 3.49 -3.85
CA PHE A 132 18.90 3.74 -2.63
C PHE A 132 18.31 2.97 -1.45
N THR A 133 19.14 2.57 -0.50
CA THR A 133 18.74 1.78 0.68
C THR A 133 18.92 2.53 1.99
N ASP A 134 19.38 3.79 1.95
CA ASP A 134 19.54 4.63 3.12
C ASP A 134 18.26 5.42 3.44
N ASP A 135 18.24 6.05 4.61
CA ASP A 135 17.11 6.85 5.09
C ASP A 135 17.26 8.33 4.72
N ARG A 136 17.73 8.61 3.50
CA ARG A 136 17.81 9.98 3.01
C ARG A 136 16.41 10.63 2.92
N PRO A 137 16.33 11.98 3.00
CA PRO A 137 15.07 12.69 2.83
C PRO A 137 14.36 12.32 1.54
N HIS A 138 13.03 12.26 1.60
CA HIS A 138 12.16 11.93 0.46
C HIS A 138 11.02 12.95 0.37
N ASP A 139 10.59 13.21 -0.85
CA ASP A 139 9.54 14.17 -1.19
C ASP A 139 8.16 13.54 -1.21
N VAL A 140 8.10 12.21 -1.39
CA VAL A 140 6.86 11.43 -1.52
C VAL A 140 7.06 10.01 -0.99
N VAL A 141 6.01 9.45 -0.38
CA VAL A 141 5.92 8.02 -0.08
C VAL A 141 5.03 7.33 -1.10
N LEU A 142 5.54 6.26 -1.71
CA LEU A 142 4.81 5.38 -2.61
C LEU A 142 4.24 4.22 -1.82
N ALA A 143 2.92 4.06 -1.84
CA ALA A 143 2.23 2.92 -1.27
C ALA A 143 1.43 2.14 -2.33
N PRO A 144 2.07 1.62 -3.40
CA PRO A 144 1.40 0.91 -4.49
C PRO A 144 0.99 -0.52 -4.12
N SER A 145 0.94 -0.85 -2.83
CA SER A 145 0.77 -2.22 -2.37
C SER A 145 -0.57 -2.82 -2.78
N TRP A 146 -0.49 -4.09 -3.17
CA TRP A 146 -1.61 -4.96 -3.44
C TRP A 146 -2.35 -5.37 -2.17
N VAL A 147 -1.62 -5.62 -1.08
CA VAL A 147 -2.15 -6.35 0.08
C VAL A 147 -1.83 -5.72 1.43
N GLU A 148 -0.76 -4.94 1.52
CA GLU A 148 -0.36 -4.27 2.76
C GLU A 148 -1.33 -3.12 3.05
N ALA A 149 -1.72 -3.01 4.32
CA ALA A 149 -2.60 -1.96 4.79
C ALA A 149 -1.83 -1.07 5.77
N TYR A 150 -1.86 0.24 5.51
CA TYR A 150 -1.31 1.27 6.39
C TYR A 150 0.13 1.02 6.91
N PRO A 151 1.14 0.88 6.02
CA PRO A 151 2.53 0.68 6.45
C PRO A 151 3.06 1.83 7.32
N PRO A 152 4.07 1.59 8.18
CA PRO A 152 4.65 2.62 9.06
C PRO A 152 5.10 3.88 8.32
N GLU A 153 5.63 3.73 7.11
CA GLU A 153 6.10 4.84 6.27
C GLU A 153 4.93 5.75 5.83
N VAL A 154 3.75 5.19 5.56
CA VAL A 154 2.53 5.96 5.25
C VAL A 154 2.07 6.75 6.48
N ARG A 155 2.04 6.11 7.65
CA ARG A 155 1.70 6.79 8.91
C ARG A 155 2.64 7.95 9.19
N GLN A 156 3.96 7.72 9.05
CA GLN A 156 4.97 8.75 9.27
C GLN A 156 4.85 9.89 8.26
N ALA A 157 4.60 9.56 6.99
CA ALA A 157 4.39 10.56 5.95
C ALA A 157 3.23 11.50 6.27
N GLY A 158 2.10 10.93 6.70
CA GLY A 158 0.98 11.72 7.19
C GLY A 158 1.39 12.67 8.32
N LEU A 159 2.04 12.15 9.37
CA LEU A 159 2.46 12.96 10.53
C LEU A 159 3.46 14.05 10.18
N SER A 160 4.27 13.85 9.15
CA SER A 160 5.31 14.78 8.71
C SER A 160 4.90 15.65 7.52
N GLY A 161 3.64 15.57 7.06
CA GLY A 161 3.17 16.34 5.90
C GLY A 161 3.88 15.98 4.59
N VAL A 162 4.37 14.74 4.47
CA VAL A 162 4.93 14.20 3.23
C VAL A 162 3.78 13.62 2.39
N PRO A 163 3.66 14.01 1.10
CA PRO A 163 2.69 13.43 0.17
C PRO A 163 2.76 11.90 0.13
N VAL A 164 1.59 11.27 0.03
CA VAL A 164 1.45 9.83 -0.22
C VAL A 164 0.76 9.62 -1.56
N VAL A 165 1.33 8.73 -2.37
CA VAL A 165 0.72 8.24 -3.62
C VAL A 165 0.60 6.73 -3.50
N GLY A 166 -0.60 6.17 -3.59
CA GLY A 166 -0.78 4.75 -3.34
C GLY A 166 -2.19 4.24 -3.54
N THR A 167 -2.39 2.97 -3.21
CA THR A 167 -3.71 2.34 -3.22
C THR A 167 -4.52 2.76 -1.99
N ARG A 168 -5.85 2.82 -2.10
CA ARG A 168 -6.71 3.18 -0.95
C ARG A 168 -6.40 2.36 0.30
N ARG A 169 -6.20 1.06 0.10
CA ARG A 169 -5.88 0.09 1.16
C ARG A 169 -4.56 0.41 1.85
N ALA A 170 -3.50 0.69 1.08
CA ALA A 170 -2.19 0.96 1.63
C ALA A 170 -2.11 2.35 2.29
N MET A 171 -2.78 3.36 1.72
CA MET A 171 -2.87 4.70 2.29
C MET A 171 -3.69 4.74 3.60
N GLY A 172 -4.66 3.85 3.74
CA GLY A 172 -5.51 3.77 4.93
C GLY A 172 -6.26 5.08 5.17
N TRP A 173 -5.83 5.81 6.22
CA TRP A 173 -6.48 7.05 6.67
C TRP A 173 -5.73 8.32 6.25
N VAL A 174 -4.59 8.21 5.55
CA VAL A 174 -3.86 9.37 5.05
C VAL A 174 -4.47 9.82 3.73
N ASP A 175 -4.77 11.11 3.62
CA ASP A 175 -5.17 11.73 2.36
C ASP A 175 -3.98 11.73 1.39
N GLY A 176 -4.22 11.39 0.12
CA GLY A 176 -3.15 11.24 -0.85
C GLY A 176 -3.68 11.14 -2.28
N ARG A 177 -2.78 10.90 -3.22
CA ARG A 177 -3.17 10.65 -4.62
C ARG A 177 -3.38 9.15 -4.80
N GLU A 178 -4.63 8.77 -5.04
CA GLU A 178 -5.03 7.38 -5.15
C GLU A 178 -4.82 6.83 -6.56
N HIS A 179 -4.43 5.55 -6.64
CA HIS A 179 -4.50 4.75 -7.86
C HIS A 179 -4.96 3.31 -7.54
N ALA A 180 -5.41 2.59 -8.56
CA ALA A 180 -5.76 1.18 -8.42
C ALA A 180 -4.49 0.29 -8.29
N PRO A 181 -4.56 -0.85 -7.57
CA PRO A 181 -3.46 -1.81 -7.52
C PRO A 181 -3.01 -2.28 -8.92
N GLY A 182 -1.69 -2.23 -9.16
CA GLY A 182 -1.08 -2.58 -10.43
C GLY A 182 -1.33 -1.63 -11.61
N ASP A 183 -2.00 -0.48 -11.39
CA ASP A 183 -2.16 0.56 -12.41
C ASP A 183 -0.96 1.52 -12.40
N VAL A 184 0.10 1.13 -13.12
CA VAL A 184 1.34 1.91 -13.24
C VAL A 184 1.09 3.25 -13.94
N VAL A 185 0.17 3.31 -14.90
CA VAL A 185 -0.12 4.54 -15.64
C VAL A 185 -0.75 5.57 -14.72
N ALA A 186 -1.74 5.17 -13.92
CA ALA A 186 -2.35 6.03 -12.92
C ALA A 186 -1.35 6.43 -11.82
N LEU A 187 -0.47 5.52 -11.38
CA LEU A 187 0.61 5.84 -10.44
C LEU A 187 1.53 6.95 -11.00
N VAL A 188 2.00 6.81 -12.24
CA VAL A 188 2.87 7.81 -12.89
C VAL A 188 2.14 9.14 -13.08
N ALA A 189 0.87 9.11 -13.49
CA ALA A 189 0.06 10.32 -13.62
C ALA A 189 -0.11 11.03 -12.27
N ALA A 190 -0.36 10.28 -11.20
CA ALA A 190 -0.44 10.81 -9.84
C ALA A 190 0.87 11.44 -9.39
N LEU A 191 2.04 10.90 -9.78
CA LEU A 191 3.34 11.50 -9.47
C LEU A 191 3.60 12.79 -10.25
N ARG A 192 3.12 12.90 -11.49
CA ARG A 192 3.30 14.10 -12.34
C ARG A 192 2.37 15.26 -12.00
N ALA A 193 1.22 15.00 -11.38
CA ALA A 193 0.17 16.00 -11.11
C ALA A 193 0.56 17.15 -10.15
N GLY A 194 1.85 17.38 -9.90
CA GLY A 194 2.35 18.43 -9.03
C GLY A 194 3.56 19.21 -9.57
N GLY A 195 3.97 19.04 -10.83
CA GLY A 195 5.02 19.85 -11.45
C GLY A 195 4.41 20.86 -12.43
N SER A 196 4.13 22.08 -12.00
CA SER A 196 3.81 23.22 -12.87
C SER A 196 4.46 24.48 -12.31
#